data_AF-A0A9R1LHJ8-F1
#
_entry.id   AF-A0A9R1LHJ8-F1
#
_cell.length_a   1.000
_cell.length_b   1.000
_cell.length_c   1.000
_cell.angle_alpha   90.00
_cell.angle_beta   90.00
_cell.angle_gamma   90.00
#
_symmetry.space_group_name_H-M   'P 1'
#
loop_
_entity.id
_entity.type
_entity.pdbx_description
1 polymer ?
#
loop_
_entity_poly.entity_id
_entity_poly.type
_entity_poly.pdbx_seq_one_letter_code
_entity_poly.pdbx_strand_id
1 'polypeptide(L)'
;MRSSSKPAIRGGGEEQQPDLRDELLERALEASGDDLDFAIRSLNDLRLESAEAIFSAAVSEPENGLSTALKLSAEGNGQLDAISGNPPATDNCQTNHHSSEWVELFVREMMSASDINDARARASRALEVIEKSIMERTGAEAVQNLHKENTMLKEQLAIALRENAVLKRGVAIQHERQKEFDDKTQEVHNLKQLILQYQEQLKTLEINNYALRMHLQQAQQNSSMPGRFHPDVC
;
A
#
# COMPACT_ATOMS: atom_id res chain seq x y z
N MET A 1 39.72 -16.04 -55.11
CA MET A 1 38.41 -16.66 -55.46
C MET A 1 37.65 -16.80 -54.16
N ARG A 2 36.45 -16.21 -54.02
CA ARG A 2 35.13 -16.89 -54.06
C ARG A 2 35.05 -18.18 -53.23
N SER A 3 34.04 -18.45 -52.40
CA SER A 3 32.92 -17.65 -51.85
C SER A 3 32.22 -18.46 -50.75
N SER A 4 31.55 -17.77 -49.82
CA SER A 4 30.37 -18.16 -49.02
C SER A 4 30.03 -19.64 -48.76
N SER A 5 29.75 -19.97 -47.48
CA SER A 5 28.32 -20.07 -47.08
C SER A 5 28.09 -19.85 -45.58
N LYS A 6 26.93 -19.28 -45.24
CA LYS A 6 26.37 -19.06 -43.90
C LYS A 6 24.95 -19.67 -43.91
N PRO A 7 24.42 -20.16 -42.78
CA PRO A 7 23.39 -19.39 -42.05
C PRO A 7 23.63 -19.46 -40.51
N ALA A 8 23.30 -18.51 -39.64
CA ALA A 8 22.14 -17.62 -39.47
C ALA A 8 20.88 -18.38 -38.98
N ILE A 9 20.53 -18.31 -37.68
CA ILE A 9 19.35 -17.64 -37.04
C ILE A 9 19.01 -18.53 -35.80
N ARG A 10 18.56 -18.12 -34.59
CA ARG A 10 17.84 -16.93 -34.05
C ARG A 10 18.14 -16.70 -32.54
N GLY A 11 18.01 -15.46 -32.06
CA GLY A 11 17.47 -15.09 -30.72
C GLY A 11 18.36 -15.26 -29.47
N GLY A 12 18.36 -14.36 -28.48
CA GLY A 12 17.78 -13.01 -28.44
C GLY A 12 17.30 -12.58 -27.05
N GLY A 13 17.93 -11.55 -26.47
CA GLY A 13 17.38 -10.71 -25.41
C GLY A 13 17.37 -11.31 -23.99
N GLU A 14 18.50 -11.21 -23.28
CA GLU A 14 18.50 -11.19 -21.81
C GLU A 14 18.79 -9.77 -21.32
N GLU A 15 17.92 -9.32 -20.42
CA GLU A 15 18.17 -8.42 -19.27
C GLU A 15 18.90 -7.07 -19.47
N GLN A 16 18.18 -5.97 -19.24
CA GLN A 16 18.45 -4.98 -18.17
C GLN A 16 17.47 -3.80 -18.25
N GLN A 17 16.37 -3.88 -17.49
CA GLN A 17 15.49 -2.72 -17.22
C GLN A 17 14.84 -2.64 -15.81
N PRO A 18 15.23 -3.42 -14.76
CA PRO A 18 14.79 -3.13 -13.39
C PRO A 18 15.65 -2.03 -12.72
N ASP A 19 16.98 -2.12 -12.77
CA ASP A 19 17.92 -1.25 -12.01
C ASP A 19 17.62 0.26 -12.15
N LEU A 20 17.47 0.75 -13.38
CA LEU A 20 17.27 2.18 -13.63
C LEU A 20 15.96 2.73 -13.01
N ARG A 21 14.95 1.88 -12.82
CA ARG A 21 13.69 2.29 -12.17
C ARG A 21 13.88 2.40 -10.66
N ASP A 22 14.60 1.46 -10.06
CA ASP A 22 14.84 1.44 -8.63
C ASP A 22 15.76 2.60 -8.21
N GLU A 23 16.79 2.90 -9.01
CA GLU A 23 17.71 4.04 -8.81
C GLU A 23 17.00 5.41 -8.95
N LEU A 24 16.02 5.52 -9.87
CA LEU A 24 15.16 6.72 -9.99
C LEU A 24 14.15 6.84 -8.84
N LEU A 25 13.64 5.71 -8.33
CA LEU A 25 12.71 5.66 -7.20
C LEU A 25 13.42 6.08 -5.90
N GLU A 26 14.61 5.54 -5.65
CA GLU A 26 15.48 5.88 -4.52
C GLU A 26 15.81 7.37 -4.53
N ARG A 27 16.24 7.91 -5.69
CA ARG A 27 16.53 9.34 -5.85
C ARG A 27 15.31 10.26 -5.61
N ALA A 28 14.10 9.84 -5.99
CA ALA A 28 12.89 10.62 -5.74
C ALA A 28 12.53 10.65 -4.24
N LEU A 29 12.76 9.53 -3.54
CA LEU A 29 12.57 9.44 -2.09
C LEU A 29 13.64 10.26 -1.34
N GLU A 30 14.92 10.16 -1.70
CA GLU A 30 15.98 10.99 -1.13
C GLU A 30 15.74 12.50 -1.33
N ALA A 31 15.27 12.90 -2.52
CA ALA A 31 14.97 14.30 -2.84
C ALA A 31 13.77 14.86 -2.04
N SER A 32 12.87 14.02 -1.53
CA SER A 32 11.71 14.45 -0.75
C SER A 32 12.01 14.78 0.72
N GLY A 33 13.08 14.23 1.29
CA GLY A 33 13.43 14.44 2.71
C GLY A 33 12.28 14.04 3.65
N ASP A 34 11.76 15.01 4.40
CA ASP A 34 10.61 14.85 5.30
C ASP A 34 9.26 15.29 4.67
N ASP A 35 9.22 15.78 3.42
CA ASP A 35 7.98 16.22 2.76
C ASP A 35 7.30 15.08 1.99
N LEU A 36 6.39 14.39 2.68
CA LEU A 36 5.57 13.31 2.13
C LEU A 36 4.71 13.74 0.94
N ASP A 37 4.21 14.99 0.93
CA ASP A 37 3.37 15.51 -0.15
C ASP A 37 4.19 15.83 -1.41
N PHE A 38 5.47 16.13 -1.26
CA PHE A 38 6.41 16.23 -2.36
C PHE A 38 6.77 14.84 -2.92
N ALA A 39 7.03 13.86 -2.04
CA ALA A 39 7.30 12.47 -2.42
C ALA A 39 6.16 11.88 -3.27
N ILE A 40 4.91 12.06 -2.83
CA ILE A 40 3.72 11.55 -3.52
C ILE A 40 3.57 12.17 -4.91
N ARG A 41 3.85 13.48 -5.08
CA ARG A 41 3.79 14.14 -6.40
C ARG A 41 4.87 13.61 -7.33
N SER A 42 6.13 13.65 -6.90
CA SER A 42 7.27 13.21 -7.72
C SER A 42 7.15 11.74 -8.16
N LEU A 43 6.65 10.86 -7.30
CA LEU A 43 6.42 9.46 -7.63
C LEU A 43 5.30 9.27 -8.67
N ASN A 44 4.23 10.06 -8.59
CA ASN A 44 3.16 10.01 -9.58
C ASN A 44 3.60 10.57 -10.93
N ASP A 45 4.42 11.64 -10.94
CA ASP A 45 4.99 12.21 -12.17
C ASP A 45 5.89 11.19 -12.87
N LEU A 46 6.80 10.52 -12.14
CA LEU A 46 7.64 9.43 -12.67
C LEU A 46 6.80 8.25 -13.20
N ARG A 47 5.65 7.96 -12.58
CA ARG A 47 4.72 6.93 -13.06
C ARG A 47 3.98 7.35 -14.33
N LEU A 48 3.63 8.63 -14.47
CA LEU A 48 3.06 9.20 -15.69
C LEU A 48 4.09 9.21 -16.82
N GLU A 49 5.30 9.72 -16.58
CA GLU A 49 6.38 9.78 -17.57
C GLU A 49 6.79 8.36 -18.03
N SER A 50 6.82 7.39 -17.11
CA SER A 50 6.96 5.97 -17.46
C SER A 50 5.81 5.45 -18.34
N ALA A 51 4.57 5.87 -18.12
CA ALA A 51 3.43 5.44 -18.94
C ALA A 51 3.46 6.12 -20.32
N GLU A 52 3.82 7.40 -20.37
CA GLU A 52 3.94 8.20 -21.59
C GLU A 52 5.11 7.74 -22.48
N ALA A 53 6.20 7.26 -21.89
CA ALA A 53 7.27 6.57 -22.60
C ALA A 53 6.80 5.23 -23.21
N ILE A 54 5.95 4.47 -22.52
CA ILE A 54 5.33 3.23 -23.04
C ILE A 54 4.34 3.56 -24.18
N PHE A 55 3.53 4.61 -24.03
CA PHE A 55 2.65 5.09 -25.10
C PHE A 55 3.43 5.59 -26.32
N SER A 56 4.53 6.33 -26.13
CA SER A 56 5.37 6.81 -27.23
C SER A 56 6.10 5.66 -27.94
N ALA A 57 6.56 4.64 -27.21
CA ALA A 57 7.12 3.42 -27.80
C ALA A 57 6.09 2.58 -28.58
N ALA A 58 4.80 2.71 -28.26
CA ALA A 58 3.69 2.07 -28.98
C ALA A 58 3.19 2.87 -30.20
N VAL A 59 3.64 4.12 -30.40
CA VAL A 59 3.20 5.03 -31.47
C VAL A 59 4.23 5.07 -32.63
N SER A 60 4.72 3.89 -33.03
CA SER A 60 5.54 3.71 -34.22
C SER A 60 5.13 2.46 -35.01
N GLU A 61 3.89 2.50 -35.50
CA GLU A 61 3.41 1.97 -36.80
C GLU A 61 1.88 2.24 -36.89
N PRO A 62 1.33 2.69 -38.03
CA PRO A 62 -0.09 3.04 -38.15
C PRO A 62 -0.95 1.89 -38.73
N GLU A 63 -2.17 1.70 -38.22
CA GLU A 63 -3.40 2.08 -38.95
C GLU A 63 -4.69 1.58 -38.25
N ASN A 64 -5.74 2.40 -38.38
CA ASN A 64 -7.17 2.05 -38.27
C ASN A 64 -7.76 1.56 -36.93
N GLY A 65 -7.74 2.45 -35.94
CA GLY A 65 -9.00 3.13 -35.57
C GLY A 65 -9.95 2.49 -34.54
N LEU A 66 -9.89 3.01 -33.32
CA LEU A 66 -11.12 3.39 -32.60
C LEU A 66 -10.83 4.45 -31.53
N SER A 67 -11.43 5.63 -31.66
CA SER A 67 -11.33 6.69 -30.66
C SER A 67 -12.14 6.33 -29.41
N THR A 68 -11.56 6.46 -28.22
CA THR A 68 -12.34 6.77 -27.01
C THR A 68 -11.51 7.66 -26.10
N ALA A 69 -11.98 8.89 -25.91
CA ALA A 69 -11.29 9.89 -25.09
C ALA A 69 -11.45 9.58 -23.60
N LEU A 70 -10.34 9.39 -22.89
CA LEU A 70 -10.34 9.34 -21.43
C LEU A 70 -10.30 10.78 -20.88
N LYS A 71 -11.48 11.33 -20.62
CA LYS A 71 -11.62 12.64 -19.98
C LYS A 71 -11.35 12.51 -18.48
N LEU A 72 -10.22 13.06 -18.04
CA LEU A 72 -9.95 13.34 -16.63
C LEU A 72 -11.04 14.25 -16.05
N SER A 73 -11.50 13.96 -14.84
CA SER A 73 -12.16 14.93 -13.97
C SER A 73 -11.82 14.61 -12.52
N ALA A 74 -11.26 15.60 -11.83
CA ALA A 74 -10.92 15.51 -10.42
C ALA A 74 -12.06 16.08 -9.55
N GLU A 75 -12.03 15.69 -8.27
CA GLU A 75 -12.65 16.34 -7.10
C GLU A 75 -14.20 16.46 -7.02
N GLY A 76 -14.73 16.30 -5.79
CA GLY A 76 -16.12 16.65 -5.46
C GLY A 76 -16.81 15.64 -4.54
N ASN A 77 -16.70 15.84 -3.23
CA ASN A 77 -17.42 15.04 -2.23
C ASN A 77 -18.94 15.32 -2.27
N GLY A 78 -19.78 14.27 -2.29
CA GLY A 78 -21.25 14.45 -2.28
C GLY A 78 -22.03 13.18 -2.62
N GLN A 79 -22.61 12.54 -1.60
CA GLN A 79 -23.50 11.39 -1.74
C GLN A 79 -24.77 11.73 -2.54
N LEU A 80 -25.14 10.87 -3.51
CA LEU A 80 -26.50 10.44 -3.81
C LEU A 80 -26.50 9.24 -4.78
N ASP A 81 -27.57 8.45 -4.74
CA ASP A 81 -27.68 7.13 -5.36
C ASP A 81 -27.85 7.12 -6.90
N ALA A 82 -27.61 5.92 -7.46
CA ALA A 82 -27.99 5.43 -8.78
C ALA A 82 -27.30 6.04 -10.02
N ILE A 83 -26.52 5.19 -10.71
CA ILE A 83 -26.75 4.83 -12.13
C ILE A 83 -26.16 3.42 -12.38
N SER A 84 -26.91 2.62 -13.13
CA SER A 84 -26.62 1.22 -13.47
C SER A 84 -25.25 1.01 -14.15
N GLY A 85 -24.39 0.20 -13.52
CA GLY A 85 -23.17 -0.34 -14.12
C GLY A 85 -23.36 -1.80 -14.53
N ASN A 86 -23.76 -2.03 -15.78
CA ASN A 86 -23.97 -3.38 -16.32
C ASN A 86 -22.62 -4.07 -16.62
N PRO A 87 -22.31 -5.26 -16.09
CA PRO A 87 -21.14 -6.03 -16.52
C PRO A 87 -21.33 -6.55 -17.96
N PRO A 88 -20.24 -6.81 -18.71
CA PRO A 88 -20.35 -7.32 -20.08
C PRO A 88 -20.93 -8.74 -20.08
N ALA A 89 -22.12 -8.89 -20.67
CA ALA A 89 -22.86 -10.14 -20.72
C ALA A 89 -22.25 -11.15 -21.72
N THR A 90 -21.07 -11.68 -21.41
CA THR A 90 -20.42 -12.78 -22.15
C THR A 90 -20.97 -14.15 -21.74
N ASP A 91 -22.27 -14.36 -21.94
CA ASP A 91 -22.86 -15.71 -22.05
C ASP A 91 -24.22 -15.76 -22.80
N ASN A 92 -24.76 -14.62 -23.25
CA ASN A 92 -26.12 -14.55 -23.80
C ASN A 92 -26.27 -15.03 -25.26
N CYS A 93 -25.31 -15.79 -25.79
CA CYS A 93 -25.39 -16.40 -27.13
C CYS A 93 -25.83 -17.88 -27.11
N GLN A 94 -25.54 -18.63 -26.05
CA GLN A 94 -25.91 -20.06 -25.97
C GLN A 94 -27.41 -20.23 -25.68
N THR A 95 -27.99 -19.33 -24.88
CA THR A 95 -29.41 -19.29 -24.53
C THR A 95 -30.34 -19.13 -25.74
N ASN A 96 -29.91 -18.38 -26.76
CA ASN A 96 -30.70 -18.12 -27.98
C ASN A 96 -30.79 -19.33 -28.92
N HIS A 97 -29.78 -20.20 -28.94
CA HIS A 97 -29.84 -21.43 -29.73
C HIS A 97 -30.80 -22.44 -29.11
N HIS A 98 -30.66 -22.71 -27.81
CA HIS A 98 -31.53 -23.66 -27.13
C HIS A 98 -33.00 -23.22 -27.08
N SER A 99 -33.29 -21.92 -26.95
CA SER A 99 -34.67 -21.44 -26.97
C SER A 99 -35.36 -21.68 -28.32
N SER A 100 -34.64 -21.51 -29.44
CA SER A 100 -35.16 -21.83 -30.78
C SER A 100 -35.37 -23.34 -30.98
N GLU A 101 -34.39 -24.16 -30.58
CA GLU A 101 -34.45 -25.63 -30.70
C GLU A 101 -35.64 -26.24 -29.94
N TRP A 102 -35.89 -25.80 -28.70
CA TRP A 102 -37.02 -26.27 -27.90
C TRP A 102 -38.37 -25.87 -28.51
N VAL A 103 -38.50 -24.69 -29.09
CA VAL A 103 -39.73 -24.25 -29.78
C VAL A 103 -40.00 -25.12 -31.01
N GLU A 104 -38.98 -25.42 -31.82
CA GLU A 104 -39.13 -26.30 -32.99
C GLU A 104 -39.47 -27.75 -32.62
N LEU A 105 -38.91 -28.28 -31.52
CA LEU A 105 -39.26 -29.59 -30.99
C LEU A 105 -40.71 -29.60 -30.46
N PHE A 106 -41.12 -28.58 -29.71
CA PHE A 106 -42.47 -28.43 -29.15
C PHE A 106 -43.55 -28.33 -30.23
N VAL A 107 -43.34 -27.48 -31.25
CA VAL A 107 -44.27 -27.33 -32.38
C VAL A 107 -44.37 -28.63 -33.18
N ARG A 108 -43.25 -29.30 -33.47
CA ARG A 108 -43.21 -30.60 -34.16
C ARG A 108 -43.94 -31.70 -33.41
N GLU A 109 -43.77 -31.77 -32.08
CA GLU A 109 -44.47 -32.72 -31.22
C GLU A 109 -45.99 -32.48 -31.25
N MET A 110 -46.45 -31.22 -31.15
CA MET A 110 -47.87 -30.88 -31.27
C MET A 110 -48.44 -31.14 -32.67
N MET A 111 -47.68 -30.88 -33.74
CA MET A 111 -48.08 -31.18 -35.13
C MET A 111 -48.21 -32.68 -35.42
N SER A 112 -47.67 -33.55 -34.55
CA SER A 112 -47.82 -35.01 -34.62
C SER A 112 -49.05 -35.55 -33.86
N ALA A 113 -49.81 -34.68 -33.19
CA ALA A 113 -50.96 -35.08 -32.39
C ALA A 113 -52.14 -35.58 -33.23
N SER A 114 -52.85 -36.60 -32.74
CA SER A 114 -54.01 -37.17 -33.44
C SER A 114 -55.30 -36.36 -33.26
N ASP A 115 -55.42 -35.64 -32.14
CA ASP A 115 -56.52 -34.73 -31.85
C ASP A 115 -56.09 -33.61 -30.86
N ILE A 116 -57.00 -32.69 -30.57
CA ILE A 116 -56.75 -31.53 -29.69
C ILE A 116 -56.45 -31.90 -28.22
N ASN A 117 -56.94 -33.04 -27.74
CA ASN A 117 -56.67 -33.53 -26.39
C ASN A 117 -55.30 -34.20 -26.32
N ASP A 118 -54.91 -34.96 -27.34
CA ASP A 118 -53.53 -35.47 -27.50
C ASP A 118 -52.53 -34.32 -27.60
N ALA A 119 -52.82 -33.28 -28.40
CA ALA A 119 -52.00 -32.08 -28.49
C ALA A 119 -51.85 -31.38 -27.12
N ARG A 120 -52.95 -31.22 -26.36
CA ARG A 120 -52.93 -30.66 -25.00
C ARG A 120 -52.11 -31.53 -24.03
N ALA A 121 -52.24 -32.85 -24.10
CA ALA A 121 -51.50 -33.78 -23.25
C ALA A 121 -49.98 -33.75 -23.55
N ARG A 122 -49.60 -33.66 -24.83
CA ARG A 122 -48.21 -33.49 -25.28
C ARG A 122 -47.63 -32.15 -24.82
N ALA A 123 -48.37 -31.06 -25.04
CA ALA A 123 -47.98 -29.73 -24.59
C ALA A 123 -47.76 -29.68 -23.07
N SER A 124 -48.67 -30.27 -22.28
CA SER A 124 -48.54 -30.36 -20.83
C SER A 124 -47.27 -31.10 -20.39
N ARG A 125 -46.96 -32.26 -20.98
CA ARG A 125 -45.75 -33.03 -20.67
C ARG A 125 -44.46 -32.29 -21.05
N ALA A 126 -44.45 -31.64 -22.22
CA ALA A 126 -43.28 -30.91 -22.68
C ALA A 126 -43.00 -29.66 -21.81
N LEU A 127 -44.04 -28.94 -21.38
CA LEU A 127 -43.90 -27.82 -20.45
C LEU A 127 -43.43 -28.27 -19.06
N GLU A 128 -43.93 -29.40 -18.54
CA GLU A 128 -43.48 -29.97 -17.26
C GLU A 128 -41.98 -30.36 -17.29
N VAL A 129 -41.49 -30.90 -18.41
CA VAL A 129 -40.06 -31.19 -18.61
C VAL A 129 -39.22 -29.90 -18.63
N ILE A 130 -39.71 -28.85 -19.29
CA ILE A 130 -39.05 -27.53 -19.33
C ILE A 130 -39.03 -26.89 -17.93
N GLU A 131 -40.13 -26.95 -17.18
CA GLU A 131 -40.22 -26.44 -15.81
C GLU A 131 -39.18 -27.11 -14.89
N LYS A 132 -39.09 -28.44 -14.93
CA LYS A 132 -38.08 -29.21 -14.17
C LYS A 132 -36.66 -28.83 -14.59
N SER A 133 -36.39 -28.75 -15.89
CA SER A 133 -35.08 -28.35 -16.42
C SER A 133 -34.67 -26.94 -15.99
N ILE A 134 -35.61 -25.98 -15.97
CA ILE A 134 -35.38 -24.63 -15.47
C ILE A 134 -35.10 -24.65 -13.97
N MET A 135 -35.93 -25.35 -13.18
CA MET A 135 -35.79 -25.43 -11.72
C MET A 135 -34.46 -26.07 -11.30
N GLU A 136 -34.06 -27.17 -11.95
CA GLU A 136 -32.77 -27.84 -11.74
C GLU A 136 -31.60 -26.92 -12.10
N ARG A 137 -31.65 -26.27 -13.27
CA ARG A 137 -30.59 -25.36 -13.73
C ARG A 137 -30.44 -24.15 -12.81
N THR A 138 -31.53 -23.42 -12.55
CA THR A 138 -31.52 -22.24 -11.67
C THR A 138 -31.13 -22.60 -10.23
N GLY A 139 -31.54 -23.77 -9.73
CA GLY A 139 -31.09 -24.30 -8.44
C GLY A 139 -29.59 -24.57 -8.40
N ALA A 140 -29.06 -25.25 -9.43
CA ALA A 140 -27.63 -25.54 -9.54
C ALA A 140 -26.77 -24.26 -9.70
N GLU A 141 -27.22 -23.31 -10.52
CA GLU A 141 -26.60 -21.98 -10.70
C GLU A 141 -26.58 -21.20 -9.37
N ALA A 142 -27.69 -21.17 -8.63
CA ALA A 142 -27.77 -20.51 -7.33
C ALA A 142 -26.80 -21.13 -6.31
N VAL A 143 -26.75 -22.47 -6.22
CA VAL A 143 -25.81 -23.18 -5.34
C VAL A 143 -24.35 -22.93 -5.75
N GLN A 144 -24.04 -22.94 -7.05
CA GLN A 144 -22.70 -22.67 -7.56
C GLN A 144 -22.27 -21.22 -7.28
N ASN A 145 -23.17 -20.25 -7.46
CA ASN A 145 -22.89 -18.85 -7.20
C ASN A 145 -22.65 -18.59 -5.70
N LEU A 146 -23.54 -19.09 -4.84
CA LEU A 146 -23.36 -19.03 -3.38
C LEU A 146 -22.06 -19.72 -2.93
N HIS A 147 -21.66 -20.82 -3.57
CA HIS A 147 -20.38 -21.47 -3.26
C HIS A 147 -19.19 -20.58 -3.63
N LYS A 148 -19.17 -19.99 -4.84
CA LYS A 148 -18.13 -19.05 -5.30
C LYS A 148 -18.02 -17.84 -4.36
N GLU A 149 -19.14 -17.20 -4.05
CA GLU A 149 -19.19 -16.07 -3.11
C GLU A 149 -18.67 -16.48 -1.72
N ASN A 150 -19.09 -17.63 -1.20
CA ASN A 150 -18.63 -18.12 0.10
C ASN A 150 -17.12 -18.40 0.13
N THR A 151 -16.54 -18.91 -0.96
CA THR A 151 -15.08 -19.09 -1.07
C THR A 151 -14.35 -17.75 -1.12
N MET A 152 -14.84 -16.79 -1.90
CA MET A 152 -14.26 -15.44 -2.02
C MET A 152 -14.30 -14.67 -0.68
N LEU A 153 -15.43 -14.73 0.04
CA LEU A 153 -15.57 -14.11 1.36
C LEU A 153 -14.65 -14.75 2.41
N LYS A 154 -14.43 -16.07 2.35
CA LYS A 154 -13.47 -16.76 3.23
C LYS A 154 -12.03 -16.35 2.95
N GLU A 155 -11.66 -16.17 1.69
CA GLU A 155 -10.33 -15.71 1.29
C GLU A 155 -10.08 -14.27 1.74
N GLN A 156 -11.02 -13.36 1.49
CA GLN A 156 -10.95 -11.97 1.99
C GLN A 156 -10.84 -11.91 3.52
N LEU A 157 -11.62 -12.74 4.24
CA LEU A 157 -11.52 -12.82 5.70
C LEU A 157 -10.14 -13.30 6.16
N ALA A 158 -9.54 -14.28 5.48
CA ALA A 158 -8.20 -14.76 5.80
C ALA A 158 -7.12 -13.68 5.56
N ILE A 159 -7.25 -12.90 4.48
CA ILE A 159 -6.38 -11.75 4.20
C ILE A 159 -6.53 -10.68 5.29
N ALA A 160 -7.76 -10.26 5.60
CA ALA A 160 -8.04 -9.26 6.62
C ALA A 160 -7.53 -9.68 8.02
N LEU A 161 -7.63 -10.96 8.38
CA LEU A 161 -7.06 -11.50 9.62
C LEU A 161 -5.53 -11.45 9.63
N ARG A 162 -4.87 -11.75 8.51
CA ARG A 162 -3.41 -11.64 8.36
C ARG A 162 -2.95 -10.19 8.49
N GLU A 163 -3.62 -9.26 7.82
CA GLU A 163 -3.34 -7.82 7.88
C GLU A 163 -3.56 -7.28 9.30
N ASN A 164 -4.66 -7.66 9.96
CA ASN A 164 -4.93 -7.29 11.35
C ASN A 164 -3.82 -7.78 12.31
N ALA A 165 -3.24 -8.95 12.07
CA ALA A 165 -2.11 -9.46 12.85
C ALA A 165 -0.81 -8.66 12.59
N VAL A 166 -0.56 -8.23 11.35
CA VAL A 166 0.58 -7.35 11.00
C VAL A 166 0.40 -5.98 11.66
N LEU A 167 -0.78 -5.37 11.55
CA LEU A 167 -1.09 -4.08 12.20
C LEU A 167 -0.94 -4.15 13.72
N LYS A 168 -1.43 -5.21 14.37
CA LYS A 168 -1.24 -5.43 15.83
C LYS A 168 0.24 -5.50 16.21
N ARG A 169 1.09 -6.16 15.40
CA ARG A 169 2.55 -6.18 15.63
C ARG A 169 3.18 -4.80 15.44
N GLY A 170 2.78 -4.07 14.40
CA GLY A 170 3.23 -2.69 14.16
C GLY A 170 2.90 -1.75 15.33
N VAL A 171 1.66 -1.80 15.82
CA VAL A 171 1.21 -1.02 16.99
C VAL A 171 1.99 -1.39 18.26
N ALA A 172 2.26 -2.68 18.50
CA ALA A 172 3.05 -3.11 19.65
C ALA A 172 4.50 -2.57 19.60
N ILE A 173 5.16 -2.65 18.44
CA ILE A 173 6.50 -2.11 18.21
C ILE A 173 6.51 -0.58 18.37
N GLN A 174 5.49 0.11 17.84
CA GLN A 174 5.38 1.56 17.97
C GLN A 174 5.20 2.00 19.43
N HIS A 175 4.39 1.27 20.21
CA HIS A 175 4.20 1.52 21.63
C HIS A 175 5.49 1.29 22.44
N GLU A 176 6.24 0.22 22.15
CA GLU A 176 7.54 -0.06 22.77
C GLU A 176 8.56 1.05 22.48
N ARG A 177 8.66 1.48 21.21
CA ARG A 177 9.52 2.62 20.80
C ARG A 177 9.14 3.94 21.44
N GLN A 178 7.83 4.23 21.54
CA GLN A 178 7.35 5.44 22.22
C GLN A 178 7.75 5.42 23.70
N LYS A 179 7.54 4.29 24.38
CA LYS A 179 7.94 4.13 25.78
C LYS A 179 9.45 4.32 25.98
N GLU A 180 10.29 3.73 25.13
CA GLU A 180 11.73 3.97 25.18
C GLU A 180 12.10 5.45 25.00
N PHE A 181 11.39 6.17 24.14
CA PHE A 181 11.61 7.60 23.92
C PHE A 181 11.20 8.43 25.15
N ASP A 182 10.08 8.09 25.78
CA ASP A 182 9.61 8.74 27.01
C ASP A 182 10.59 8.48 28.17
N ASP A 183 11.06 7.23 28.34
CA ASP A 183 12.06 6.83 29.34
C ASP A 183 13.39 7.60 29.12
N LYS A 184 13.90 7.68 27.88
CA LYS A 184 15.09 8.48 27.51
C LYS A 184 14.89 9.98 27.74
N THR A 185 13.70 10.50 27.50
CA THR A 185 13.35 11.91 27.74
C THR A 185 13.40 12.24 29.22
N GLN A 186 12.90 11.34 30.08
CA GLN A 186 13.00 11.47 31.52
C GLN A 186 14.46 11.38 32.01
N GLU A 187 15.26 10.47 31.46
CA GLU A 187 16.70 10.37 31.78
C GLU A 187 17.44 11.67 31.43
N VAL A 188 17.22 12.22 30.23
CA VAL A 188 17.79 13.52 29.82
C VAL A 188 17.34 14.66 30.75
N HIS A 189 16.10 14.64 31.24
CA HIS A 189 15.64 15.62 32.22
C HIS A 189 16.38 15.47 33.56
N ASN A 190 16.52 14.25 34.07
CA ASN A 190 17.23 13.95 35.31
C ASN A 190 18.72 14.36 35.23
N LEU A 191 19.39 14.06 34.10
CA LEU A 191 20.77 14.46 33.86
C LEU A 191 20.94 16.00 33.80
N LYS A 192 19.99 16.72 33.19
CA LYS A 192 19.98 18.20 33.21
C LYS A 192 19.87 18.74 34.63
N GLN A 193 19.02 18.17 35.49
CA GLN A 193 18.92 18.56 36.89
C GLN A 193 20.25 18.30 37.64
N LEU A 194 20.87 17.14 37.44
CA LEU A 194 22.15 16.79 38.08
C LEU A 194 23.29 17.73 37.63
N ILE A 195 23.34 18.11 36.36
CA ILE A 195 24.29 19.10 35.84
C ILE A 195 24.11 20.46 36.52
N LEU A 196 22.86 20.92 36.71
CA LEU A 196 22.58 22.17 37.43
C LEU A 196 23.05 22.11 38.90
N GLN A 197 22.82 20.98 39.58
CA GLN A 197 23.29 20.77 40.95
C GLN A 197 24.83 20.82 41.04
N TYR A 198 25.55 20.16 40.13
CA TYR A 198 27.02 20.24 40.12
C TYR A 198 27.55 21.63 39.75
N GLN A 199 26.87 22.37 38.86
CA GLN A 199 27.23 23.76 38.56
C GLN A 199 27.02 24.68 39.77
N GLU A 200 26.00 24.45 40.60
CA GLU A 200 25.79 25.18 41.85
C GLU A 200 26.87 24.85 42.89
N GLN A 201 27.17 23.56 43.09
CA GLN A 201 28.25 23.12 43.99
C GLN A 201 29.61 23.70 43.60
N LEU A 202 29.94 23.74 42.31
CA LEU A 202 31.17 24.37 41.81
C LEU A 202 31.23 25.85 42.17
N LYS A 203 30.16 26.63 41.91
CA LYS A 203 30.09 28.04 42.30
C LYS A 203 30.26 28.25 43.80
N THR A 204 29.64 27.42 44.63
CA THR A 204 29.81 27.47 46.09
C THR A 204 31.25 27.20 46.50
N LEU A 205 31.91 26.20 45.90
CA LEU A 205 33.32 25.89 46.18
C LEU A 205 34.27 26.99 45.70
N GLU A 206 34.03 27.60 44.53
CA GLU A 206 34.78 28.74 44.01
C GLU A 206 34.69 29.95 44.95
N ILE A 207 33.48 30.31 45.40
CA ILE A 207 33.24 31.40 46.36
C ILE A 207 33.95 31.12 47.70
N ASN A 208 33.83 29.90 48.22
CA ASN A 208 34.48 29.50 49.47
C ASN A 208 36.01 29.55 49.35
N ASN A 209 36.58 29.08 48.23
CA ASN A 209 38.02 29.11 48.01
C ASN A 209 38.54 30.56 47.91
N TYR A 210 37.82 31.43 47.20
CA TYR A 210 38.12 32.86 47.13
C TYR A 210 38.07 33.51 48.53
N ALA A 211 37.02 33.27 49.31
CA ALA A 211 36.89 33.81 50.66
C ALA A 211 38.04 33.35 51.58
N LEU A 212 38.37 32.05 51.57
CA LEU A 212 39.51 31.50 52.32
C LEU A 212 40.84 32.13 51.89
N ARG A 213 41.08 32.29 50.59
CA ARG A 213 42.28 32.94 50.05
C ARG A 213 42.40 34.41 50.50
N MET A 214 41.29 35.16 50.48
CA MET A 214 41.25 36.54 50.96
C MET A 214 41.52 36.63 52.48
N HIS A 215 40.90 35.76 53.29
CA HIS A 215 41.16 35.71 54.72
C HIS A 215 42.61 35.31 55.05
N LEU A 216 43.20 34.37 54.30
CA LEU A 216 44.59 33.95 54.47
C LEU A 216 45.55 35.11 54.13
N GLN A 217 45.32 35.83 53.03
CA GLN A 217 46.10 37.00 52.66
C GLN A 217 45.99 38.11 53.72
N GLN A 218 44.78 38.37 54.25
CA GLN A 218 44.57 39.34 55.32
C GLN A 218 45.27 38.91 56.62
N ALA A 219 45.23 37.62 56.97
CA ALA A 219 45.94 37.08 58.12
C ALA A 219 47.46 37.23 57.98
N GLN A 220 48.03 36.98 56.81
CA GLN A 220 49.46 37.17 56.53
C GLN A 220 49.91 38.63 56.62
N GLN A 221 49.09 39.56 56.13
CA GLN A 221 49.37 41.01 56.20
C GLN A 221 49.24 41.53 57.64
N ASN A 222 48.28 41.02 58.40
CA ASN A 222 48.08 41.36 59.82
C ASN A 222 49.08 40.64 60.74
N SER A 223 49.63 39.50 60.34
CA SER A 223 50.71 38.80 61.03
C SER A 223 52.09 39.39 60.73
N SER A 224 52.17 40.73 60.65
CA SER A 224 53.43 41.45 60.80
C SER A 224 53.89 41.32 62.26
N MET A 225 54.43 40.16 62.62
CA MET A 225 55.30 40.09 63.78
C MET A 225 56.51 40.98 63.49
N PRO A 226 56.84 41.96 64.33
CA PRO A 226 58.11 42.64 64.25
C PRO A 226 59.21 41.62 64.54
N GLY A 227 59.78 41.05 63.49
CA GLY A 227 60.91 40.12 63.52
C GLY A 227 62.20 40.82 63.95
N ARG A 228 62.18 41.51 65.09
CA ARG A 228 63.35 42.06 65.77
C ARG A 228 64.06 40.93 66.50
N PHE A 229 64.59 39.97 65.72
CA PHE A 229 65.63 39.09 66.22
C PHE A 229 66.78 39.98 66.66
N HIS A 230 67.10 39.90 67.95
CA HIS A 230 68.25 40.58 68.50
C HIS A 230 69.51 39.94 67.91
N PRO A 231 70.41 40.69 67.25
CA PRO A 231 71.79 40.25 67.18
C PRO A 231 72.39 40.30 68.59
N ASP A 232 73.46 39.54 68.78
CA ASP A 232 74.31 39.48 69.97
C ASP A 232 73.67 38.86 71.23
N VAL A 233 73.77 37.52 71.30
CA VAL A 233 74.08 36.80 72.55
C VAL A 233 75.24 35.86 72.23
N CYS A 234 76.25 35.85 73.12
CA CYS A 234 77.56 35.22 72.94
C CYS A 234 77.57 33.68 72.97
#